data_AF-A0A3N5VGB8-F1
#
_entry.id   AF-A0A3N5VGB8-F1
#
_cell.length_a   1.000
_cell.length_b   1.000
_cell.length_c   1.000
_cell.angle_alpha   90.00
_cell.angle_beta   90.00
_cell.angle_gamma   90.00
#
_symmetry.space_group_name_H-M   'P 1'
#
loop_
_entity.id
_entity.type
_entity.pdbx_description
1 polymer ?
#
loop_
_entity_poly.entity_id
_entity_poly.type
_entity_poly.pdbx_seq_one_letter_code
_entity_poly.pdbx_strand_id
1 'polypeptide(L)'
;DMAVQKTSEHGQRLIWYTPTQYCNFDPTQSNLGVKGCTAALYSMCIESNGDVLPCQSYYHALGNLLTDPWDTIWNHKLSVQLRERQGLPAKCAGCPVLSECGGGCPLQFTISD
;
A
#
# COMPACT_ATOMS: atom_id res chain seq x y z
N ASP A 1 -0.83 -15.79 -15.60
CA ASP A 1 -0.19 -16.91 -16.32
C ASP A 1 0.80 -16.48 -17.40
N MET A 2 0.38 -15.71 -18.42
CA MET A 2 1.27 -15.28 -19.52
C MET A 2 2.59 -14.62 -19.04
N ALA A 3 2.52 -13.69 -18.07
CA ALA A 3 3.70 -12.99 -17.57
C ALA A 3 4.72 -13.95 -16.94
N VAL A 4 4.26 -14.88 -16.11
CA VAL A 4 5.11 -15.91 -15.46
C VAL A 4 5.78 -16.75 -16.53
N GLN A 5 5.00 -17.31 -17.46
CA GLN A 5 5.52 -18.13 -18.55
C GLN A 5 6.61 -17.40 -19.35
N LYS A 6 6.34 -16.16 -19.78
CA LYS A 6 7.30 -15.37 -20.57
C LYS A 6 8.60 -15.10 -19.82
N THR A 7 8.50 -14.74 -18.55
CA THR A 7 9.70 -14.48 -17.75
C THR A 7 10.52 -15.76 -17.51
N SER A 8 9.86 -16.90 -17.27
CA SER A 8 10.54 -18.20 -17.13
C SER A 8 11.23 -18.64 -18.43
N GLU A 9 10.58 -18.49 -19.59
CA GLU A 9 11.16 -18.79 -20.91
C GLU A 9 12.46 -18.02 -21.19
N HIS A 10 12.63 -16.84 -20.59
CA HIS A 10 13.78 -15.95 -20.81
C HIS A 10 14.73 -15.83 -19.61
N GLY A 11 14.55 -16.66 -18.57
CA GLY A 11 15.38 -16.61 -17.35
C GLY A 11 15.28 -15.29 -16.58
N GLN A 12 14.16 -14.58 -16.69
CA GLN A 12 13.90 -13.30 -16.03
C GLN A 12 13.19 -13.51 -14.68
N ARG A 13 13.53 -12.66 -13.70
CA ARG A 13 12.80 -12.60 -12.43
C ARG A 13 11.58 -11.69 -12.55
N LEU A 14 10.39 -12.25 -12.41
CA LEU A 14 9.16 -11.46 -12.31
C LEU A 14 9.01 -10.86 -10.90
N ILE A 15 8.81 -9.55 -10.82
CA ILE A 15 8.55 -8.83 -9.56
C ILE A 15 7.26 -8.04 -9.72
N TRP A 16 6.32 -8.25 -8.80
CA TRP A 16 5.11 -7.44 -8.70
C TRP A 16 5.27 -6.39 -7.61
N TYR A 17 4.93 -5.14 -7.91
CA TYR A 17 5.14 -4.03 -6.98
C TYR A 17 3.82 -3.51 -6.38
N THR A 18 2.79 -3.33 -7.20
CA THR A 18 1.54 -2.67 -6.77
C THR A 18 0.72 -3.55 -5.83
N PRO A 19 0.08 -2.99 -4.79
CA PRO A 19 -0.86 -3.75 -3.98
C PRO A 19 -2.00 -4.32 -4.84
N THR A 20 -2.46 -5.53 -4.52
CA THR A 20 -3.57 -6.17 -5.23
C THR A 20 -4.78 -6.31 -4.31
N GLN A 21 -5.98 -6.31 -4.89
CA GLN A 21 -7.16 -6.77 -4.17
C GLN A 21 -7.20 -8.30 -4.30
N TYR A 22 -6.94 -9.04 -3.23
CA TYR A 22 -6.79 -10.51 -3.29
C TYR A 22 -8.05 -11.22 -3.77
N CYS A 23 -9.23 -10.62 -3.57
CA CYS A 23 -10.49 -11.11 -4.12
C CYS A 23 -10.55 -11.07 -5.66
N ASN A 24 -9.72 -10.24 -6.30
CA ASN A 24 -9.62 -10.13 -7.76
C ASN A 24 -8.37 -10.86 -8.28
N PHE A 25 -7.26 -10.76 -7.55
CA PHE A 25 -6.00 -11.42 -7.87
C PHE A 25 -5.16 -11.61 -6.60
N ASP A 26 -5.03 -12.86 -6.17
CA ASP A 26 -4.14 -13.26 -5.08
C ASP A 26 -2.72 -13.53 -5.64
N PRO A 27 -1.75 -12.65 -5.35
CA PRO A 27 -0.39 -12.75 -5.87
C PRO A 27 0.37 -13.92 -5.24
N THR A 28 -0.07 -14.42 -4.08
CA THR A 28 0.59 -15.53 -3.40
C THR A 28 0.40 -16.85 -4.15
N GLN A 29 -0.76 -17.04 -4.79
CA GLN A 29 -1.05 -18.18 -5.66
C GLN A 29 -0.18 -18.20 -6.93
N SER A 30 0.36 -17.04 -7.31
CA SER A 30 1.26 -16.87 -8.46
C SER A 30 2.74 -16.79 -8.08
N ASN A 31 3.11 -17.12 -6.83
CA ASN A 31 4.47 -16.99 -6.29
C ASN A 31 5.04 -15.56 -6.38
N LEU A 32 4.18 -14.54 -6.39
CA LEU A 32 4.59 -13.14 -6.42
C LEU A 32 4.78 -12.55 -5.01
N GLY A 33 4.49 -13.32 -3.97
CA GLY A 33 4.57 -12.94 -2.56
C GLY A 33 3.41 -12.06 -2.11
N VAL A 34 3.47 -11.58 -0.86
CA VAL A 34 2.43 -10.72 -0.29
C VAL A 34 2.48 -9.32 -0.92
N LYS A 35 1.34 -8.80 -1.37
CA LYS A 35 1.19 -7.47 -1.99
C LYS A 35 0.04 -6.69 -1.36
N GLY A 36 0.10 -6.53 -0.04
CA GLY A 36 -0.70 -5.55 0.68
C GLY A 36 -0.09 -4.15 0.61
N CYS A 37 -0.91 -3.10 0.76
CA CYS A 37 -0.42 -1.73 0.81
C CYS A 37 0.44 -1.48 2.06
N THR A 38 1.64 -0.92 1.89
CA THR A 38 2.57 -0.61 2.99
C THR A 38 2.59 0.86 3.40
N ALA A 39 1.72 1.68 2.79
CA ALA A 39 1.66 3.12 3.03
C ALA A 39 1.41 3.42 4.50
N ALA A 40 2.26 4.26 5.10
CA ALA A 40 2.23 4.59 6.53
C ALA A 40 2.19 3.36 7.47
N LEU A 41 2.65 2.19 7.01
CA LEU A 41 2.71 0.94 7.79
C LEU A 41 4.14 0.47 7.97
N TYR A 42 4.79 0.14 6.86
CA TYR A 42 6.18 -0.32 6.84
C TYR A 42 7.11 0.74 6.26
N SER A 43 6.57 1.60 5.40
CA SER A 43 7.34 2.59 4.65
C SER A 43 6.54 3.88 4.47
N MET A 44 7.26 5.01 4.46
CA MET A 44 6.78 6.33 4.05
C MET A 44 7.78 6.92 3.04
N CYS A 45 7.38 7.92 2.28
CA CYS A 45 8.23 8.59 1.30
C CYS A 45 8.60 9.98 1.82
N ILE A 46 9.85 10.41 1.61
CA ILE A 46 10.29 11.77 1.88
C ILE A 46 10.65 12.40 0.53
N GLU A 47 10.02 13.52 0.19
CA GLU A 47 10.31 14.29 -1.02
C GLU A 47 11.55 15.18 -0.83
N SER A 48 12.09 15.72 -1.93
CA SER A 48 13.33 16.51 -1.91
C SER A 48 13.23 17.81 -1.09
N ASN A 49 12.02 18.30 -0.81
CA ASN A 49 11.76 19.47 0.04
C ASN A 49 11.55 19.11 1.52
N GLY A 50 11.62 17.83 1.88
CA GLY A 50 11.40 17.32 3.25
C GLY A 50 9.96 16.87 3.53
N ASP A 51 9.01 17.04 2.61
CA ASP A 51 7.63 16.60 2.83
C ASP A 51 7.56 15.08 2.94
N VAL A 52 6.80 14.59 3.92
CA VAL A 52 6.62 13.16 4.17
C VAL A 52 5.25 12.74 3.66
N LEU A 53 5.22 11.77 2.75
CA LEU A 53 4.01 11.19 2.16
C LEU A 53 3.76 9.77 2.72
N PRO A 54 2.50 9.30 2.79
CA PRO A 54 2.19 7.92 3.17
C PRO A 54 2.88 6.88 2.27
N CYS A 55 2.95 7.16 0.97
CA CYS A 55 3.71 6.41 -0.03
C CYS A 55 4.07 7.31 -1.21
N GLN A 56 5.00 6.85 -2.05
CA GLN A 56 5.56 7.61 -3.20
C GLN A 56 4.52 8.04 -4.28
N SER A 57 3.28 7.55 -4.19
CA SER A 57 2.23 7.84 -5.18
C SER A 57 1.02 8.54 -4.56
N TYR A 58 1.07 8.88 -3.26
CA TYR A 58 -0.08 9.46 -2.56
C TYR A 58 -0.20 10.98 -2.77
N TYR A 59 0.93 11.68 -2.95
CA TYR A 59 1.01 13.13 -3.17
C TYR A 59 0.20 13.99 -2.18
N HIS A 60 0.10 13.55 -0.93
CA HIS A 60 -0.47 14.31 0.18
C HIS A 60 0.55 14.34 1.33
N ALA A 61 1.04 15.53 1.65
CA ALA A 61 2.00 15.71 2.74
C ALA A 61 1.33 15.50 4.09
N LEU A 62 1.99 14.74 4.96
CA LEU A 62 1.59 14.47 6.35
C LEU A 62 2.29 15.39 7.35
N GLY A 63 3.22 16.20 6.85
CA GLY A 63 4.15 17.04 7.59
C GLY A 63 5.49 17.09 6.85
N ASN A 64 6.43 17.86 7.39
CA ASN A 64 7.76 18.03 6.82
C ASN A 64 8.84 17.57 7.82
N LEU A 65 9.72 16.66 7.40
CA LEU A 65 10.73 16.03 8.24
C LEU A 65 11.74 17.04 8.82
N LEU A 66 11.92 18.20 8.18
CA LEU A 66 12.87 19.22 8.60
C LEU A 66 12.32 20.14 9.69
N THR A 67 10.99 20.24 9.82
CA THR A 67 10.33 21.19 10.72
C THR A 67 9.45 20.54 11.78
N ASP A 68 8.88 19.37 11.49
CA ASP A 68 7.85 18.75 12.32
C ASP A 68 8.43 17.56 13.11
N PRO A 69 8.02 17.37 14.38
CA PRO A 69 8.38 16.17 15.12
C PRO A 69 7.90 14.91 14.41
N TRP A 70 8.77 13.90 14.33
CA TRP A 70 8.42 12.62 13.70
C TRP A 70 7.13 12.00 14.25
N ASP A 71 6.90 12.10 15.56
CA ASP A 71 5.69 11.55 16.20
C ASP A 71 4.40 12.15 15.62
N THR A 72 4.40 13.46 15.31
CA THR A 72 3.27 14.14 14.66
C THR A 72 3.03 13.62 13.24
N ILE A 73 4.11 13.42 12.47
CA ILE A 73 4.04 12.92 11.08
C ILE A 73 3.57 11.46 11.06
N TRP A 74 4.15 10.62 11.92
CA TRP A 74 3.85 9.20 12.03
C TRP A 74 2.41 8.94 12.50
N ASN A 75 1.94 9.73 13.47
CA ASN A 75 0.59 9.65 14.01
C ASN A 75 -0.41 10.60 13.33
N HIS A 76 -0.07 11.15 12.16
CA HIS A 76 -1.01 11.94 11.37
C HIS A 76 -2.31 11.14 11.14
N LYS A 77 -3.48 11.81 11.20
CA LYS A 77 -4.80 11.15 11.10
C LYS A 77 -4.88 10.17 9.92
N LEU A 78 -4.41 10.61 8.76
CA LEU A 78 -4.35 9.78 7.55
C LEU A 78 -3.43 8.56 7.71
N SER A 79 -2.25 8.71 8.31
CA SER A 79 -1.33 7.60 8.57
C SER A 79 -1.98 6.52 9.42
N VAL A 80 -2.68 6.92 10.48
CA VAL A 80 -3.42 5.99 11.36
C VAL A 80 -4.53 5.29 10.58
N GLN A 81 -5.35 6.04 9.83
CA GLN A 81 -6.42 5.46 9.00
C GLN A 81 -5.89 4.41 8.02
N LEU A 82 -4.80 4.71 7.32
CA LEU A 82 -4.20 3.80 6.33
C LEU A 82 -3.60 2.55 6.98
N ARG A 83 -2.85 2.72 8.09
CA ARG A 83 -2.17 1.60 8.77
C ARG A 83 -3.15 0.67 9.46
N GLU A 84 -4.23 1.22 10.00
CA GLU A 84 -5.30 0.46 10.67
C GLU A 84 -6.40 -0.02 9.72
N ARG A 85 -6.25 0.22 8.41
CA ARG A 85 -7.19 -0.23 7.37
C ARG A 85 -8.62 0.30 7.57
N GLN A 86 -8.72 1.55 8.01
CA GLN A 86 -10.00 2.23 8.18
C GLN A 86 -10.57 2.67 6.81
N GLY A 87 -11.90 2.81 6.72
CA GLY A 87 -12.57 3.31 5.51
C GLY A 87 -12.58 2.35 4.32
N LEU A 88 -12.34 1.05 4.55
CA LEU A 88 -12.39 0.06 3.49
C LEU A 88 -13.83 -0.20 2.99
N PRO A 89 -14.01 -0.64 1.73
CA PRO A 89 -15.30 -1.04 1.20
C PRO A 89 -15.99 -2.11 2.06
N ALA A 90 -17.32 -2.07 2.15
CA ALA A 90 -18.11 -2.99 2.99
C ALA A 90 -17.82 -4.49 2.71
N LYS A 91 -17.48 -4.85 1.47
CA LYS A 91 -17.08 -6.22 1.08
C LYS A 91 -15.84 -6.75 1.85
N CYS A 92 -15.03 -5.86 2.42
CA CYS A 92 -13.83 -6.22 3.18
C CYS A 92 -14.15 -6.53 4.65
N ALA A 93 -15.33 -6.18 5.15
CA ALA A 93 -15.73 -6.48 6.52
C ALA A 93 -15.83 -8.00 6.72
N GLY A 94 -15.10 -8.53 7.73
CA GLY A 94 -15.05 -9.96 8.02
C GLY A 94 -14.25 -10.80 7.00
N CYS A 95 -13.52 -10.16 6.07
CA CYS A 95 -12.69 -10.89 5.11
C CYS A 95 -11.51 -11.59 5.82
N PRO A 96 -11.30 -12.91 5.61
CA PRO A 96 -10.31 -13.68 6.36
C PRO A 96 -8.85 -13.34 6.02
N VAL A 97 -8.62 -12.68 4.89
CA VAL A 97 -7.27 -12.29 4.40
C VAL A 97 -7.05 -10.78 4.46
N LEU A 98 -7.83 -10.08 5.28
CA LEU A 98 -7.78 -8.62 5.37
C LEU A 98 -6.41 -8.11 5.84
N SER A 99 -5.76 -8.82 6.77
CA SER A 99 -4.42 -8.50 7.27
C SER A 99 -3.36 -8.47 6.17
N GLU A 100 -3.42 -9.42 5.24
CA GLU A 100 -2.46 -9.60 4.16
C GLU A 100 -2.79 -8.72 2.96
N CYS A 101 -4.07 -8.64 2.59
CA CYS A 101 -4.55 -7.88 1.43
C CYS A 101 -4.60 -6.37 1.70
N GLY A 102 -5.07 -5.98 2.89
CA GLY A 102 -5.27 -4.57 3.26
C GLY A 102 -6.30 -3.81 2.40
N GLY A 103 -7.09 -4.51 1.58
CA GLY A 103 -8.07 -3.91 0.68
C GLY A 103 -7.53 -3.42 -0.66
N GLY A 104 -6.24 -3.64 -0.97
CA GLY A 104 -5.60 -3.12 -2.18
C GLY A 104 -5.01 -1.72 -2.00
N CYS A 105 -4.89 -0.96 -3.08
CA CYS A 105 -4.35 0.41 -3.01
C CYS A 105 -5.42 1.39 -2.50
N PRO A 106 -5.16 2.17 -1.43
CA PRO A 106 -6.14 3.12 -0.87
C PRO A 106 -6.54 4.21 -1.87
N LEU A 107 -5.67 4.57 -2.83
CA LEU A 107 -5.98 5.55 -3.86
C LEU A 107 -7.13 5.13 -4.79
N GLN A 108 -7.56 3.86 -4.77
CA GLN A 108 -8.70 3.38 -5.55
C GLN A 108 -10.05 3.66 -4.88
N PHE A 109 -10.06 3.98 -3.60
CA PHE A 109 -11.29 4.23 -2.84
C PHE A 109 -11.16 5.62 -2.24
N THR A 110 -11.92 6.57 -2.77
CA THR A 110 -11.93 7.95 -2.27
C THR A 110 -12.13 7.96 -0.76
N ILE A 111 -11.12 8.42 -0.02
CA ILE A 111 -11.30 8.71 1.41
C ILE A 111 -12.18 9.94 1.46
N SER A 112 -13.45 9.75 1.79
CA SER A 112 -14.36 10.88 2.05
C SER A 112 -13.94 11.50 3.37
N ASP A 113 -13.68 12.82 3.37
CA ASP A 113 -13.38 13.60 4.57
C ASP A 113 -14.57 13.67 5.54
#